data_AF-A0AA41R577-F1
#
_entry.id   AF-A0AA41R577-F1
#
_cell.length_a   1.000
_cell.length_b   1.000
_cell.length_c   1.000
_cell.angle_alpha   90.00
_cell.angle_beta   90.00
_cell.angle_gamma   90.00
#
_symmetry.space_group_name_H-M   'P 1'
#
loop_
_entity.id
_entity.type
_entity.pdbx_description
1 polymer ?
#
loop_
_entity_poly.entity_id
_entity_poly.type
_entity_poly.pdbx_seq_one_letter_code
_entity_poly.pdbx_strand_id
1 'polypeptide(L)'
;MGKLTTVLAKKEAEAYLSQGLHQEAIKLYDQLLDASPHIDPAIKAAIENHRQKIEVAFQENTARKTRPLTAAEIGRIREGWGTQANESDILVCAQAFLQIGAHAEALAELRTLVAQAGPKKIYVHAMADCLAGLHPPDEIGAAVRSLARASVDDPKTVLAMQVAMAERLAERGHPDHARALFLHLAEMPALAAAMQNRLAALAAASAAPCAAANTEQRGAACARSPRRFGLERLRRLFGR
;
A
#
# COMPACT_ATOMS: atom_id res chain seq x y z
N MET A 1 46.53 -16.56 -13.63
CA MET A 1 45.13 -16.97 -13.38
C MET A 1 44.31 -16.58 -14.60
N GLY A 2 44.07 -17.55 -15.48
CA GLY A 2 43.76 -17.31 -16.89
C GLY A 2 42.29 -17.52 -17.23
N LYS A 3 41.81 -16.75 -18.21
CA LYS A 3 40.68 -16.89 -19.15
C LYS A 3 39.52 -17.86 -18.83
N LEU A 4 39.79 -19.08 -18.34
CA LEU A 4 38.81 -20.04 -17.85
C LEU A 4 38.02 -19.54 -16.63
N THR A 5 38.68 -18.92 -15.65
CA THR A 5 38.00 -18.39 -14.46
C THR A 5 37.04 -17.25 -14.81
N THR A 6 37.45 -16.37 -15.72
CA THR A 6 36.60 -15.28 -16.23
C THR A 6 35.41 -15.80 -17.06
N VAL A 7 35.58 -16.89 -17.82
CA VAL A 7 34.51 -17.48 -18.63
C VAL A 7 33.47 -18.17 -17.73
N LEU A 8 33.91 -18.87 -16.69
CA LEU A 8 33.00 -19.48 -15.71
C LEU A 8 32.22 -18.41 -14.94
N ALA A 9 32.92 -17.38 -14.45
CA ALA A 9 32.31 -16.24 -13.78
C ALA A 9 31.25 -15.55 -14.65
N LYS A 10 31.53 -15.37 -15.95
CA LYS A 10 30.57 -14.80 -16.89
C LYS A 10 29.31 -15.67 -17.03
N LYS A 11 29.46 -16.99 -17.19
CA LYS A 11 28.31 -17.91 -17.30
C LYS A 11 27.48 -17.94 -16.02
N GLU A 12 28.13 -17.89 -14.86
CA GLU A 12 27.43 -17.84 -13.58
C GLU A 12 26.68 -16.51 -13.41
N ALA A 13 27.30 -15.39 -13.77
CA ALA A 13 26.61 -14.10 -13.82
C ALA A 13 25.42 -14.10 -14.78
N GLU A 14 25.53 -14.72 -15.96
CA GLU A 14 24.40 -14.89 -16.90
C GLU A 14 23.27 -15.72 -16.27
N ALA A 15 23.59 -16.75 -15.49
CA ALA A 15 22.59 -17.53 -14.75
C ALA A 15 21.88 -16.66 -13.69
N TYR A 16 22.60 -15.87 -12.90
CA TYR A 16 22.00 -14.94 -11.94
C TYR A 16 21.11 -13.90 -12.63
N LEU A 17 21.55 -13.35 -13.77
CA LEU A 17 20.76 -12.40 -14.56
C LEU A 17 19.47 -13.02 -15.08
N SER A 18 19.50 -14.28 -15.52
CA SER A 18 18.29 -14.99 -15.98
C SER A 18 17.22 -15.15 -14.88
N GLN A 19 17.63 -15.07 -13.62
CA GLN A 19 16.76 -15.16 -12.44
C GLN A 19 16.40 -13.78 -11.86
N GLY A 20 16.88 -12.68 -12.48
CA GLY A 20 16.70 -11.32 -12.00
C GLY A 20 17.57 -10.94 -10.80
N LEU A 21 18.60 -11.75 -10.48
CA LEU A 21 19.52 -11.55 -9.35
C LEU A 21 20.70 -10.65 -9.77
N HIS A 22 20.40 -9.41 -10.17
CA HIS A 22 21.39 -8.46 -10.68
C HIS A 22 22.50 -8.13 -9.66
N GLN A 23 22.15 -8.02 -8.37
CA GLN A 23 23.12 -7.74 -7.30
C GLN A 23 24.10 -8.89 -7.09
N GLU A 24 23.64 -10.14 -7.17
CA GLU A 24 24.52 -11.30 -7.03
C GLU A 24 25.48 -11.43 -8.22
N ALA A 25 25.00 -11.12 -9.43
CA ALA A 25 25.87 -11.03 -10.61
C ALA A 25 26.96 -9.95 -10.45
N ILE A 26 26.63 -8.79 -9.87
CA ILE A 26 27.60 -7.70 -9.60
C ILE A 26 28.62 -8.13 -8.54
N LYS A 27 28.16 -8.70 -7.42
CA LYS A 27 29.05 -9.22 -6.36
C LYS A 27 30.05 -10.24 -6.89
N LEU A 28 29.63 -11.09 -7.83
CA LEU A 28 30.50 -12.08 -8.44
C LEU A 28 31.64 -11.43 -9.24
N TYR A 29 31.35 -10.34 -9.97
CA TYR A 29 32.39 -9.57 -10.65
C TYR A 29 33.29 -8.80 -9.69
N ASP A 30 32.75 -8.26 -8.59
CA ASP A 30 33.54 -7.60 -7.54
C ASP A 30 34.52 -8.58 -6.89
N GLN A 31 34.05 -9.78 -6.52
CA GLN A 31 34.89 -10.85 -5.99
C GLN A 31 36.00 -11.28 -6.97
N LEU A 32 35.70 -11.31 -8.28
CA LEU A 32 36.66 -11.66 -9.31
C LEU A 32 37.78 -10.61 -9.43
N LEU A 33 37.43 -9.32 -9.30
CA LEU A 33 38.37 -8.20 -9.31
C LEU A 33 39.24 -8.20 -8.05
N ASP A 34 38.65 -8.44 -6.88
CA ASP A 34 39.35 -8.48 -5.59
C ASP A 34 40.31 -9.68 -5.48
N ALA A 35 39.90 -10.85 -5.95
CA ALA A 35 40.71 -12.07 -5.91
C ALA A 35 41.87 -12.08 -6.91
N SER A 36 41.90 -11.15 -7.87
CA SER A 36 42.88 -11.12 -8.98
C SER A 36 43.60 -9.76 -9.11
N PRO A 37 44.45 -9.38 -8.15
CA PRO A 37 45.14 -8.08 -8.15
C PRO A 37 46.14 -7.88 -9.31
N HIS A 38 46.50 -8.93 -10.06
CA HIS A 38 47.43 -8.88 -11.21
C HIS A 38 46.75 -9.30 -12.51
N ILE A 39 45.44 -9.04 -12.64
CA ILE A 39 44.71 -9.31 -13.87
C ILE A 39 45.17 -8.39 -15.01
N ASP A 40 45.12 -8.89 -16.24
CA ASP A 40 45.44 -8.10 -17.42
C ASP A 40 44.53 -6.84 -17.50
N PRO A 41 45.08 -5.63 -17.78
CA PRO A 41 44.30 -4.40 -17.80
C PRO A 41 43.10 -4.42 -18.75
N ALA A 42 43.22 -5.10 -19.90
CA ALA A 42 42.11 -5.20 -20.85
C ALA A 42 41.02 -6.14 -20.34
N ILE A 43 41.38 -7.22 -19.65
CA ILE A 43 40.41 -8.12 -18.98
C ILE A 43 39.72 -7.38 -17.84
N LYS A 44 40.48 -6.60 -17.04
CA LYS A 44 39.92 -5.77 -15.97
C LYS A 44 38.87 -4.79 -16.50
N ALA A 45 39.22 -4.03 -17.53
CA ALA A 45 38.32 -3.07 -18.17
C ALA A 45 37.07 -3.75 -18.75
N ALA A 46 37.19 -4.96 -19.30
CA ALA A 46 36.05 -5.72 -19.81
C ALA A 46 35.08 -6.15 -18.69
N ILE A 47 35.61 -6.59 -17.54
CA ILE A 47 34.81 -6.96 -16.36
C ILE A 47 34.10 -5.74 -15.78
N GLU A 48 34.82 -4.63 -15.59
CA GLU A 48 34.26 -3.37 -15.08
C GLU A 48 33.15 -2.83 -16.00
N ASN A 49 33.35 -2.90 -17.32
CA ASN A 49 32.33 -2.51 -18.30
C ASN A 49 31.08 -3.41 -18.21
N HIS A 50 31.25 -4.72 -18.03
CA HIS A 50 30.11 -5.64 -17.87
C HIS A 50 29.32 -5.34 -16.58
N ARG A 51 30.04 -5.15 -15.47
CA ARG A 51 29.45 -4.76 -14.19
C ARG A 51 28.66 -3.45 -14.31
N GLN A 52 29.24 -2.43 -14.94
CA GLN A 52 28.58 -1.14 -15.14
C GLN A 52 27.31 -1.26 -15.98
N LYS A 53 27.33 -2.09 -17.05
CA LYS A 53 26.13 -2.35 -17.86
C LYS A 53 25.01 -3.02 -17.05
N ILE A 54 25.36 -3.97 -16.18
CA ILE A 54 24.38 -4.64 -15.32
C ILE A 54 23.80 -3.65 -14.31
N GLU A 55 24.63 -2.80 -13.71
CA GLU A 55 24.20 -1.77 -12.77
C GLU A 55 23.22 -0.79 -13.43
N VAL A 56 23.56 -0.26 -14.62
CA VAL A 56 22.67 0.64 -15.37
C VAL A 56 21.36 -0.05 -15.71
N ALA A 57 21.40 -1.28 -16.24
CA ALA A 57 20.18 -2.03 -16.57
C ALA A 57 19.31 -2.31 -15.34
N PHE A 58 19.93 -2.60 -14.18
CA PHE A 58 19.22 -2.80 -12.92
C PHE A 58 18.57 -1.50 -12.42
N GLN A 59 19.29 -0.38 -12.46
CA GLN A 59 18.76 0.92 -12.08
C GLN A 59 17.61 1.34 -13.00
N GLU A 60 17.73 1.16 -14.31
CA GLU A 60 16.66 1.45 -15.27
C GLU A 60 15.42 0.57 -15.03
N ASN A 61 15.61 -0.73 -14.80
CA ASN A 61 14.51 -1.66 -14.53
C ASN A 61 13.82 -1.34 -13.19
N THR A 62 14.60 -0.98 -12.18
CA THR A 62 14.09 -0.55 -10.87
C THR A 62 13.31 0.75 -10.99
N ALA A 63 13.87 1.75 -11.69
CA ALA A 63 13.20 3.01 -11.98
C ALA A 63 11.90 2.83 -12.76
N ARG A 64 11.86 1.90 -13.73
CA ARG A 64 10.62 1.55 -14.44
C ARG A 64 9.56 0.93 -13.53
N LYS A 65 9.96 0.06 -12.59
CA LYS A 65 9.03 -0.58 -11.64
C LYS A 65 8.47 0.38 -10.60
N THR A 66 9.23 1.40 -10.22
CA THR A 66 8.80 2.41 -9.24
C THR A 66 8.13 3.62 -9.88
N ARG A 67 8.18 3.74 -11.20
CA ARG A 67 7.52 4.82 -11.94
C ARG A 67 6.00 4.64 -11.90
N PRO A 68 5.22 5.71 -11.72
CA PRO A 68 3.78 5.67 -11.90
C PRO A 68 3.41 5.26 -13.34
N LEU A 69 2.31 4.51 -13.48
CA LEU A 69 1.78 4.16 -14.79
C LEU A 69 1.35 5.41 -15.56
N THR A 70 1.57 5.39 -16.87
CA THR A 70 1.03 6.45 -17.75
C THR A 70 -0.45 6.26 -18.00
N ALA A 71 -1.14 7.34 -18.35
CA ALA A 71 -2.54 7.31 -18.77
C ALA A 71 -2.79 6.31 -19.92
N ALA A 72 -1.85 6.16 -20.85
CA ALA A 72 -1.95 5.19 -21.95
C ALA A 72 -1.82 3.72 -21.48
N GLU A 73 -0.97 3.46 -20.48
CA GLU A 73 -0.85 2.14 -19.86
C GLU A 73 -2.10 1.79 -19.05
N ILE A 74 -2.63 2.74 -18.28
CA ILE A 74 -3.90 2.61 -17.55
C ILE A 74 -5.05 2.36 -18.53
N GLY A 75 -5.08 3.09 -19.65
CA GLY A 75 -6.08 2.91 -20.71
C GLY A 75 -6.09 1.49 -21.26
N ARG A 76 -4.91 0.93 -21.60
CA ARG A 76 -4.79 -0.45 -22.08
C ARG A 76 -5.23 -1.48 -21.05
N ILE A 77 -4.96 -1.25 -19.76
CA ILE A 77 -5.44 -2.12 -18.68
C ILE A 77 -6.97 -2.11 -18.65
N ARG A 78 -7.59 -0.93 -18.77
CA ARG A 78 -9.06 -0.78 -18.80
C ARG A 78 -9.70 -1.39 -20.05
N GLU A 79 -9.08 -1.21 -21.21
CA GLU A 79 -9.56 -1.77 -22.48
C GLU A 79 -9.65 -3.30 -22.45
N GLY A 80 -8.72 -3.96 -21.75
CA GLY A 80 -8.74 -5.42 -21.58
C GLY A 80 -9.99 -5.96 -20.88
N TRP A 81 -10.74 -5.10 -20.19
CA TRP A 81 -11.93 -5.46 -19.40
C TRP A 81 -13.23 -5.09 -20.12
N GLY A 82 -13.16 -4.19 -21.10
CA GLY A 82 -14.29 -3.77 -21.94
C GLY A 82 -15.38 -3.01 -21.18
N THR A 83 -16.47 -2.68 -21.89
CA THR A 83 -17.62 -1.93 -21.35
C THR A 83 -18.60 -2.80 -20.55
N GLN A 84 -18.28 -4.09 -20.32
CA GLN A 84 -19.14 -5.08 -19.65
C GLN A 84 -18.62 -5.48 -18.26
N ALA A 85 -17.63 -4.75 -17.71
CA ALA A 85 -17.06 -5.04 -16.40
C ALA A 85 -18.16 -5.09 -15.33
N ASN A 86 -18.30 -6.24 -14.68
CA ASN A 86 -19.24 -6.41 -13.58
C ASN A 86 -18.64 -5.85 -12.27
N GLU A 87 -19.43 -5.87 -11.18
CA GLU A 87 -19.00 -5.35 -9.87
C GLU A 87 -17.71 -6.03 -9.36
N SER A 88 -17.60 -7.35 -9.52
CA SER A 88 -16.40 -8.09 -9.10
C SER A 88 -15.20 -7.65 -9.92
N ASP A 89 -15.40 -7.43 -11.22
CA ASP A 89 -14.35 -6.98 -12.10
C ASP A 89 -13.82 -5.61 -11.63
N ILE A 90 -14.68 -4.61 -11.54
CA ILE A 90 -14.26 -3.25 -11.14
C ILE A 90 -13.53 -3.27 -9.78
N LEU A 91 -13.97 -4.13 -8.85
CA LEU A 91 -13.29 -4.29 -7.55
C LEU A 91 -11.89 -4.88 -7.68
N VAL A 92 -11.70 -5.93 -8.48
CA VAL A 92 -10.37 -6.51 -8.72
C VAL A 92 -9.45 -5.49 -9.39
N CYS A 93 -9.98 -4.70 -10.32
CA CYS A 93 -9.24 -3.61 -10.96
C CYS A 93 -8.78 -2.56 -9.94
N ALA A 94 -9.70 -2.08 -9.09
CA ALA A 94 -9.38 -1.15 -8.02
C ALA A 94 -8.32 -1.68 -7.05
N GLN A 95 -8.40 -2.97 -6.69
CA GLN A 95 -7.43 -3.62 -5.80
C GLN A 95 -6.05 -3.73 -6.46
N ALA A 96 -5.99 -4.06 -7.75
CA ALA A 96 -4.73 -4.10 -8.50
C ALA A 96 -4.06 -2.71 -8.51
N PHE A 97 -4.82 -1.65 -8.78
CA PHE A 97 -4.31 -0.27 -8.70
C PHE A 97 -3.83 0.09 -7.29
N LEU A 98 -4.56 -0.31 -6.25
CA LEU A 98 -4.15 -0.07 -4.86
C LEU A 98 -2.82 -0.78 -4.53
N GLN A 99 -2.63 -2.01 -5.00
CA GLN A 99 -1.40 -2.79 -4.75
C GLN A 99 -0.15 -2.18 -5.39
N ILE A 100 -0.31 -1.50 -6.53
CA ILE A 100 0.81 -0.82 -7.20
C ILE A 100 0.96 0.66 -6.80
N GLY A 101 0.17 1.14 -5.82
CA GLY A 101 0.22 2.53 -5.35
C GLY A 101 -0.45 3.55 -6.27
N ALA A 102 -1.18 3.10 -7.29
CA ALA A 102 -1.98 3.96 -8.19
C ALA A 102 -3.30 4.37 -7.52
N HIS A 103 -3.18 5.13 -6.43
CA HIS A 103 -4.30 5.44 -5.53
C HIS A 103 -5.40 6.28 -6.20
N ALA A 104 -5.06 7.16 -7.15
CA ALA A 104 -6.05 7.99 -7.84
C ALA A 104 -6.93 7.16 -8.79
N GLU A 105 -6.32 6.22 -9.50
CA GLU A 105 -6.96 5.27 -10.39
C GLU A 105 -7.85 4.30 -9.60
N ALA A 106 -7.31 3.74 -8.51
CA ALA A 106 -8.07 2.89 -7.60
C ALA A 106 -9.31 3.62 -7.06
N LEU A 107 -9.16 4.89 -6.66
CA LEU A 107 -10.26 5.70 -6.16
C LEU A 107 -11.32 5.95 -7.23
N ALA A 108 -10.94 6.15 -8.50
CA ALA A 108 -11.87 6.32 -9.60
C ALA A 108 -12.73 5.07 -9.81
N GLU A 109 -12.13 3.88 -9.82
CA GLU A 109 -12.87 2.61 -9.94
C GLU A 109 -13.82 2.37 -8.74
N LEU A 110 -13.37 2.67 -7.53
CA LEU A 110 -14.20 2.55 -6.32
C LEU A 110 -15.39 3.51 -6.33
N ARG A 111 -15.24 4.73 -6.90
CA ARG A 111 -16.36 5.66 -7.08
C ARG A 111 -17.40 5.09 -8.04
N THR A 112 -16.97 4.45 -9.13
CA THR A 112 -17.86 3.75 -10.06
C THR A 112 -18.64 2.65 -9.34
N LEU A 113 -17.98 1.86 -8.49
CA LEU A 113 -18.65 0.83 -7.68
C LEU A 113 -19.71 1.41 -6.73
N VAL A 114 -19.37 2.49 -6.02
CA VAL A 114 -20.31 3.13 -5.11
C VAL A 114 -21.50 3.72 -5.86
N ALA A 115 -21.28 4.28 -7.06
CA ALA A 115 -22.36 4.80 -7.90
C ALA A 115 -23.29 3.69 -8.43
N GLN A 116 -22.75 2.51 -8.75
CA GLN A 116 -23.52 1.39 -9.31
C GLN A 116 -24.23 0.55 -8.24
N ALA A 117 -23.54 0.23 -7.15
CA ALA A 117 -23.96 -0.76 -6.16
C ALA A 117 -24.14 -0.19 -4.74
N GLY A 118 -23.95 1.12 -4.57
CA GLY A 118 -23.99 1.79 -3.28
C GLY A 118 -22.74 1.58 -2.42
N PRO A 119 -22.65 2.28 -1.28
CA PRO A 119 -21.48 2.22 -0.40
C PRO A 119 -21.48 0.93 0.43
N LYS A 120 -20.71 -0.07 -0.01
CA LYS A 120 -20.40 -1.26 0.80
C LYS A 120 -19.14 -1.02 1.63
N LYS A 121 -19.05 -1.67 2.80
CA LYS A 121 -17.91 -1.54 3.73
C LYS A 121 -16.55 -1.74 3.03
N ILE A 122 -16.45 -2.74 2.16
CA ILE A 122 -15.22 -3.05 1.42
C ILE A 122 -14.76 -1.91 0.51
N TYR A 123 -15.70 -1.22 -0.17
CA TYR A 123 -15.36 -0.08 -1.03
C TYR A 123 -14.93 1.12 -0.20
N VAL A 124 -15.71 1.44 0.83
CA VAL A 124 -15.45 2.58 1.73
C VAL A 124 -14.08 2.42 2.40
N HIS A 125 -13.73 1.21 2.82
CA HIS A 125 -12.42 0.93 3.40
C HIS A 125 -11.29 1.10 2.38
N ALA A 126 -11.45 0.58 1.16
CA ALA A 126 -10.45 0.74 0.11
C ALA A 126 -10.29 2.22 -0.32
N MET A 127 -11.38 3.00 -0.31
CA MET A 127 -11.35 4.44 -0.58
C MET A 127 -10.58 5.19 0.52
N ALA A 128 -10.75 4.82 1.80
CA ALA A 128 -9.98 5.38 2.90
C ALA A 128 -8.48 5.14 2.71
N ASP A 129 -8.12 3.91 2.32
CA ASP A 129 -6.74 3.53 2.04
C ASP A 129 -6.15 4.34 0.87
N CYS A 130 -6.94 4.57 -0.19
CA CYS A 130 -6.51 5.43 -1.31
C CYS A 130 -6.30 6.88 -0.88
N LEU A 131 -7.23 7.44 -0.10
CA LEU A 131 -7.14 8.83 0.34
C LEU A 131 -5.94 9.08 1.26
N ALA A 132 -5.58 8.11 2.12
CA ALA A 132 -4.37 8.22 2.94
C ALA A 132 -3.08 8.25 2.09
N GLY A 133 -3.07 7.55 0.95
CA GLY A 133 -1.95 7.58 0.01
C GLY A 133 -1.89 8.85 -0.85
N LEU A 134 -3.02 9.54 -1.03
CA LEU A 134 -3.12 10.74 -1.87
C LEU A 134 -2.97 12.05 -1.10
N HIS A 135 -3.36 12.08 0.16
CA HIS A 135 -3.44 13.32 0.93
C HIS A 135 -2.64 13.25 2.23
N PRO A 136 -1.97 14.35 2.62
CA PRO A 136 -1.42 14.47 3.96
C PRO A 136 -2.55 14.48 5.02
N PRO A 137 -2.24 14.20 6.29
CA PRO A 137 -3.23 14.17 7.37
C PRO A 137 -4.09 15.44 7.46
N ASP A 138 -3.51 16.62 7.24
CA ASP A 138 -4.21 17.90 7.38
C ASP A 138 -5.31 18.11 6.32
N GLU A 139 -5.20 17.46 5.17
CA GLU A 139 -6.17 17.57 4.06
C GLU A 139 -7.23 16.47 4.07
N ILE A 140 -7.02 15.40 4.84
CA ILE A 140 -7.85 14.18 4.78
C ILE A 140 -9.32 14.47 5.09
N GLY A 141 -9.60 15.39 6.01
CA GLY A 141 -10.96 15.77 6.39
C GLY A 141 -11.75 16.40 5.24
N ALA A 142 -11.11 17.30 4.50
CA ALA A 142 -11.72 17.94 3.33
C ALA A 142 -11.92 16.94 2.19
N ALA A 143 -10.90 16.11 1.91
CA ALA A 143 -10.93 15.10 0.86
C ALA A 143 -12.04 14.06 1.10
N VAL A 144 -12.11 13.49 2.31
CA VAL A 144 -13.14 12.52 2.71
C VAL A 144 -14.54 13.13 2.62
N ARG A 145 -14.73 14.37 3.08
CA ARG A 145 -16.03 15.05 3.02
C ARG A 145 -16.49 15.27 1.58
N SER A 146 -15.57 15.75 0.72
CA SER A 146 -15.83 15.97 -0.70
C SER A 146 -16.21 14.67 -1.40
N LEU A 147 -15.42 13.61 -1.19
CA LEU A 147 -15.66 12.30 -1.77
C LEU A 147 -17.01 11.72 -1.35
N ALA A 148 -17.31 11.70 -0.04
CA ALA A 148 -18.54 11.11 0.47
C ALA A 148 -19.79 11.82 -0.08
N ARG A 149 -19.76 13.16 -0.18
CA ARG A 149 -20.85 13.95 -0.77
C ARG A 149 -20.99 13.77 -2.28
N ALA A 150 -19.88 13.51 -2.98
CA ALA A 150 -19.91 13.24 -4.42
C ALA A 150 -20.35 11.80 -4.73
N SER A 151 -20.30 10.90 -3.76
CA SER A 151 -20.64 9.48 -3.92
C SER A 151 -22.08 9.14 -3.54
N VAL A 152 -22.68 9.88 -2.60
CA VAL A 152 -24.02 9.57 -2.06
C VAL A 152 -24.76 10.85 -1.68
N ASP A 153 -26.07 10.90 -1.98
CA ASP A 153 -26.91 12.06 -1.69
C ASP A 153 -27.44 12.10 -0.24
N ASP A 154 -27.70 10.92 0.36
CA ASP A 154 -28.27 10.83 1.71
C ASP A 154 -27.29 11.32 2.79
N PRO A 155 -27.61 12.38 3.56
CA PRO A 155 -26.71 12.93 4.57
C PRO A 155 -26.31 11.93 5.66
N LYS A 156 -27.19 10.98 6.00
CA LYS A 156 -26.88 9.95 7.02
C LYS A 156 -25.85 8.97 6.48
N THR A 157 -25.99 8.54 5.24
CA THR A 157 -25.05 7.64 4.56
C THR A 157 -23.71 8.33 4.32
N VAL A 158 -23.70 9.61 3.95
CA VAL A 158 -22.47 10.43 3.87
C VAL A 158 -21.72 10.40 5.21
N LEU A 159 -22.42 10.67 6.31
CA LEU A 159 -21.82 10.68 7.64
C LEU A 159 -21.30 9.29 8.05
N ALA A 160 -22.08 8.24 7.79
CA ALA A 160 -21.68 6.86 8.06
C ALA A 160 -20.42 6.46 7.29
N MET A 161 -20.32 6.87 6.02
CA MET A 161 -19.15 6.65 5.17
C MET A 161 -17.91 7.37 5.75
N GLN A 162 -18.03 8.63 6.15
CA GLN A 162 -16.92 9.37 6.76
C GLN A 162 -16.43 8.72 8.07
N VAL A 163 -17.35 8.27 8.93
CA VAL A 163 -17.00 7.57 10.18
C VAL A 163 -16.30 6.24 9.88
N ALA A 164 -16.82 5.45 8.94
CA ALA A 164 -16.21 4.18 8.55
C ALA A 164 -14.80 4.37 7.97
N MET A 165 -14.56 5.43 7.20
CA MET A 165 -13.22 5.78 6.73
C MET A 165 -12.28 6.13 7.89
N ALA A 166 -12.74 6.89 8.88
CA ALA A 166 -11.95 7.24 10.06
C ALA A 166 -11.55 6.02 10.90
N GLU A 167 -12.50 5.09 11.11
CA GLU A 167 -12.24 3.82 11.77
C GLU A 167 -11.23 2.97 10.99
N ARG A 168 -11.38 2.91 9.67
CA ARG A 168 -10.44 2.20 8.80
C ARG A 168 -9.02 2.77 8.92
N LEU A 169 -8.86 4.09 8.89
CA LEU A 169 -7.54 4.73 9.02
C LEU A 169 -6.87 4.39 10.36
N ALA A 170 -7.65 4.33 11.44
CA ALA A 170 -7.15 3.90 12.75
C ALA A 170 -6.70 2.43 12.74
N GLU A 171 -7.47 1.53 12.12
CA GLU A 171 -7.15 0.09 12.04
C GLU A 171 -5.93 -0.21 11.16
N ARG A 172 -5.72 0.54 10.07
CA ARG A 172 -4.65 0.30 9.08
C ARG A 172 -3.29 0.86 9.46
N GLY A 173 -3.18 1.54 10.61
CA GLY A 173 -1.93 2.14 11.07
C GLY A 173 -1.65 3.54 10.52
N HIS A 174 -2.70 4.31 10.19
CA HIS A 174 -2.59 5.74 9.85
C HIS A 174 -3.16 6.61 10.98
N PRO A 175 -2.52 6.65 12.16
CA PRO A 175 -3.08 7.30 13.35
C PRO A 175 -3.22 8.82 13.18
N ASP A 176 -2.31 9.47 12.45
CA ASP A 176 -2.37 10.91 12.19
C ASP A 176 -3.54 11.27 11.29
N HIS A 177 -3.73 10.55 10.18
CA HIS A 177 -4.89 10.70 9.30
C HIS A 177 -6.20 10.40 10.05
N ALA A 178 -6.22 9.34 10.86
CA ALA A 178 -7.39 8.98 11.66
C ALA A 178 -7.73 10.09 12.67
N ARG A 179 -6.72 10.60 13.39
CA ARG A 179 -6.88 11.71 14.34
C ARG A 179 -7.40 12.97 13.66
N ALA A 180 -6.79 13.37 12.55
CA ALA A 180 -7.22 14.55 11.79
C ALA A 180 -8.69 14.42 11.35
N LEU A 181 -9.08 13.25 10.84
CA LEU A 181 -10.45 13.00 10.43
C LEU A 181 -11.42 12.98 11.63
N PHE A 182 -11.04 12.39 12.77
CA PHE A 182 -11.88 12.41 13.97
C PHE A 182 -12.05 13.81 14.55
N LEU A 183 -11.02 14.67 14.50
CA LEU A 183 -11.13 16.07 14.89
C LEU A 183 -12.15 16.81 14.03
N HIS A 184 -12.05 16.67 12.70
CA HIS A 184 -13.03 17.24 11.76
C HIS A 184 -14.46 16.72 11.98
N LEU A 185 -14.60 15.44 12.32
CA LEU A 185 -15.91 14.87 12.66
C LEU A 185 -16.44 15.36 14.02
N ALA A 186 -15.55 15.70 14.96
CA ALA A 186 -15.92 16.21 16.28
C ALA A 186 -16.45 17.65 16.26
N GLU A 187 -16.18 18.42 15.19
CA GLU A 187 -16.79 19.74 14.95
C GLU A 187 -18.31 19.65 14.80
N MET A 188 -18.84 18.46 14.45
CA MET A 188 -20.28 18.24 14.37
C MET A 188 -20.85 17.93 15.76
N PRO A 189 -21.79 18.74 16.29
CA PRO A 189 -22.29 18.58 17.66
C PRO A 189 -22.88 17.19 17.94
N ALA A 190 -23.55 16.59 16.96
CA ALA A 190 -24.15 15.27 17.07
C ALA A 190 -23.14 14.13 17.26
N LEU A 191 -21.88 14.34 16.87
CA LEU A 191 -20.81 13.33 16.92
C LEU A 191 -19.70 13.67 17.91
N ALA A 192 -19.64 14.90 18.43
CA ALA A 192 -18.56 15.39 19.29
C ALA A 192 -18.19 14.42 20.43
N ALA A 193 -19.16 14.02 21.25
CA ALA A 193 -18.92 13.11 22.38
C ALA A 193 -18.42 11.72 21.94
N ALA A 194 -18.95 11.19 20.83
CA ALA A 194 -18.53 9.89 20.31
C ALA A 194 -17.11 9.96 19.71
N MET A 195 -16.76 11.06 19.03
CA MET A 195 -15.42 11.24 18.46
C MET A 195 -14.38 11.50 19.53
N GLN A 196 -14.71 12.23 20.60
CA GLN A 196 -13.81 12.48 21.73
C GLN A 196 -13.35 11.17 22.39
N ASN A 197 -14.25 10.21 22.59
CA ASN A 197 -13.88 8.89 23.11
C ASN A 197 -12.90 8.15 22.19
N ARG A 198 -13.07 8.26 20.87
CA ARG A 198 -12.17 7.65 19.88
C ARG A 198 -10.80 8.34 19.82
N LEU A 199 -10.77 9.67 19.93
CA LEU A 199 -9.54 10.45 20.02
C LEU A 199 -8.76 10.09 21.29
N ALA A 200 -9.43 9.92 22.44
CA ALA A 200 -8.80 9.46 23.67
C ALA A 200 -8.21 8.05 23.53
N ALA A 201 -8.94 7.13 22.87
CA ALA A 201 -8.46 5.78 22.60
C ALA A 201 -7.22 5.76 21.69
N LEU A 202 -7.20 6.59 20.64
CA LEU A 202 -6.04 6.76 19.76
C LEU A 202 -4.83 7.31 20.52
N ALA A 203 -5.04 8.34 21.36
CA ALA A 203 -3.97 8.92 22.17
C ALA A 203 -3.38 7.87 23.14
N ALA A 204 -4.23 7.08 23.80
CA ALA A 204 -3.78 6.01 24.69
C ALA A 204 -3.00 4.92 23.94
N ALA A 205 -3.41 4.56 22.73
CA ALA A 205 -2.68 3.60 21.88
C ALA A 205 -1.30 4.14 21.43
N SER A 206 -1.19 5.45 21.19
CA SER A 206 0.09 6.10 20.84
C SER A 206 1.03 6.31 22.05
N ALA A 207 0.48 6.39 23.26
CA ALA A 207 1.22 6.63 24.50
C ALA A 207 1.68 5.35 25.20
N ALA A 208 1.20 4.17 24.78
CA ALA A 208 1.69 2.89 25.27
C ALA A 208 3.17 2.70 24.84
N PRO A 209 4.13 2.67 25.78
CA PRO A 209 5.54 2.57 25.42
C PRO A 209 5.88 1.21 24.82
N CYS A 210 6.88 1.21 23.94
CA CYS A 210 7.74 0.07 23.64
C CYS A 210 8.26 -0.60 24.92
N ALA A 211 7.47 -1.50 25.50
CA ALA A 211 7.87 -2.42 26.56
C ALA A 211 7.61 -3.85 26.06
N ALA A 212 8.29 -4.21 24.97
CA ALA A 212 8.43 -5.59 24.54
C ALA A 212 9.77 -5.79 23.83
N ALA A 213 10.86 -5.41 24.51
CA ALA A 213 12.16 -6.01 24.28
C ALA A 213 12.33 -7.14 25.32
N ASN A 214 12.40 -8.37 24.81
CA ASN A 214 12.84 -9.62 25.46
C ASN A 214 12.12 -10.08 26.73
N THR A 215 11.26 -11.11 26.59
CA THR A 215 11.41 -12.34 27.39
C THR A 215 10.79 -13.52 26.63
N GLU A 216 11.65 -14.47 26.25
CA GLU A 216 11.27 -15.80 25.76
C GLU A 216 10.60 -16.64 26.85
N GLN A 217 9.67 -17.50 26.40
CA GLN A 217 9.31 -18.81 26.96
C GLN A 217 8.68 -18.88 28.37
N ARG A 218 7.38 -19.16 28.42
CA ARG A 218 6.78 -20.46 28.83
C ARG A 218 5.28 -20.33 29.16
N GLY A 219 4.48 -21.19 28.51
CA GLY A 219 3.54 -22.09 29.17
C GLY A 219 2.28 -21.55 29.87
N ALA A 220 1.16 -22.14 29.47
CA ALA A 220 -0.08 -22.37 30.21
C ALA A 220 -1.22 -21.33 30.11
N ALA A 221 -2.26 -21.82 29.43
CA ALA A 221 -3.64 -21.39 29.42
C ALA A 221 -4.23 -20.93 30.77
N CYS A 222 -5.06 -19.88 30.74
CA CYS A 222 -6.41 -19.94 31.31
C CYS A 222 -7.32 -18.78 30.81
N ALA A 223 -8.35 -19.18 30.07
CA ALA A 223 -9.76 -18.76 30.13
C ALA A 223 -10.23 -17.27 30.21
N ARG A 224 -11.03 -16.94 29.19
CA ARG A 224 -12.37 -16.27 29.21
C ARG A 224 -12.48 -14.77 29.51
N SER A 225 -12.91 -14.02 28.47
CA SER A 225 -14.27 -13.46 28.40
C SER A 225 -14.58 -12.91 26.99
N PRO A 226 -15.78 -13.18 26.43
CA PRO A 226 -16.18 -12.65 25.13
C PRO A 226 -16.86 -11.30 25.30
N ARG A 227 -16.19 -10.20 24.96
CA ARG A 227 -16.88 -8.93 24.77
C ARG A 227 -17.26 -8.75 23.30
N ARG A 228 -18.34 -9.41 22.91
CA ARG A 228 -19.17 -8.99 21.78
C ARG A 228 -19.75 -7.61 22.12
N PHE A 229 -19.11 -6.54 21.68
CA PHE A 229 -19.69 -5.19 21.77
C PHE A 229 -20.49 -4.88 20.49
N GLY A 230 -21.81 -5.02 20.60
CA GLY A 230 -22.76 -3.99 20.17
C GLY A 230 -22.87 -3.59 18.69
N LEU A 231 -22.73 -4.53 17.75
CA LEU A 231 -23.07 -4.34 16.32
C LEU A 231 -24.58 -4.04 16.05
N GLU A 232 -25.42 -4.05 17.09
CA GLU A 232 -26.88 -3.86 17.00
C GLU A 232 -27.35 -2.40 16.78
N ARG A 233 -26.44 -1.40 16.84
CA ARG A 233 -26.79 -0.01 16.45
C ARG A 233 -26.50 0.31 14.98
N LEU A 234 -25.61 -0.43 14.32
CA LEU A 234 -25.30 -0.24 12.89
C LEU A 234 -26.29 -0.96 11.97
N ARG A 235 -26.95 -2.03 12.43
CA ARG A 235 -28.04 -2.68 11.69
C ARG A 235 -29.25 -1.78 11.43
N ARG A 236 -29.45 -0.71 12.21
CA ARG A 236 -30.51 0.28 11.97
C ARG A 236 -30.15 1.34 10.92
N LEU A 237 -28.88 1.43 10.51
CA LEU A 237 -28.43 2.38 9.49
C LEU A 237 -28.31 1.74 8.10
N PHE A 238 -28.22 0.41 8.02
CA PHE A 238 -28.14 -0.35 6.75
C PHE A 238 -29.38 -1.23 6.50
N GLY A 239 -30.55 -0.82 6.99
CA GLY A 239 -31.80 -1.53 6.80
C GLY A 239 -32.44 -1.27 5.44
N ARG A 240 -32.02 -2.03 4.43
CA ARG A 240 -32.85 -2.88 3.56
C ARG A 240 -31.96 -3.83 2.77
#